data_AF-A0A0G0R131-F1
#
_entry.id   AF-A0A0G0R131-F1
#
_cell.length_a   1.000
_cell.length_b   1.000
_cell.length_c   1.000
_cell.angle_alpha   90.00
_cell.angle_beta   90.00
_cell.angle_gamma   90.00
#
_symmetry.space_group_name_H-M   'P 1'
#
loop_
_entity.id
_entity.type
_entity.pdbx_description
1 polymer ?
#
loop_
_entity_poly.entity_id
_entity_poly.type
_entity_poly.pdbx_seq_one_letter_code
_entity_poly.pdbx_strand_id
1 'polypeptide(L)'
;MDEIQVRNIIQQELERKFASLFKGDRFVFEKLIQIMDGRNIQLGLGTGTKIGTATNQKLGFFNVMPVVQQADIVALTDSLAGGSAGDIIETAIAGNDVLDSNFKRILGRINLLRTVLRNLGPMA
;
A
#
# COMPACT_ATOMS: atom_id res chain seq x y z
N MET A 1 -50.92 18.89 25.64
CA MET A 1 -50.00 19.39 24.61
C MET A 1 -50.86 19.95 23.50
N ASP A 2 -50.71 21.23 23.21
CA ASP A 2 -51.47 21.89 22.15
C ASP A 2 -50.86 21.53 20.78
N GLU A 3 -51.66 21.44 19.72
CA GLU A 3 -51.19 20.97 18.39
C GLU A 3 -50.07 21.86 17.82
N ILE A 4 -50.12 23.15 18.15
CA ILE A 4 -49.09 24.14 17.82
C ILE A 4 -47.77 23.79 18.49
N GLN A 5 -47.78 23.32 19.74
CA GLN A 5 -46.57 22.90 20.44
C GLN A 5 -45.97 21.64 19.81
N VAL A 6 -46.81 20.68 19.41
CA VAL A 6 -46.34 19.46 18.71
C VAL A 6 -45.70 19.80 17.36
N ARG A 7 -46.30 20.71 16.58
CA ARG A 7 -45.73 21.20 15.31
C ARG A 7 -44.39 21.91 15.52
N ASN A 8 -44.30 22.77 16.54
CA ASN A 8 -43.06 23.49 16.85
C ASN A 8 -41.94 22.54 17.31
N ILE A 9 -42.27 21.51 18.11
CA ILE A 9 -41.30 20.48 18.54
C ILE A 9 -40.80 19.68 17.33
N ILE A 10 -41.70 19.25 16.44
CA ILE A 10 -41.32 18.51 15.23
C ILE A 10 -40.42 19.35 14.32
N GLN A 11 -40.73 20.64 14.14
CA GLN A 11 -39.88 21.56 13.39
C GLN A 11 -38.49 21.69 14.01
N GLN A 12 -38.40 21.86 15.33
CA GLN A 12 -37.13 21.94 16.04
C GLN A 12 -36.30 20.64 15.94
N GLU A 13 -36.93 19.47 16.01
CA GLU A 13 -36.24 18.19 15.86
C GLU A 13 -35.75 17.95 14.43
N LEU A 14 -36.55 18.31 13.43
CA LEU A 14 -36.16 18.25 12.02
C LEU A 14 -34.98 19.18 11.76
N GLU A 15 -35.01 20.41 12.25
CA GLU A 15 -33.92 21.36 12.09
C GLU A 15 -32.64 20.91 12.78
N ARG A 16 -32.73 20.31 13.99
CA ARG A 16 -31.57 19.72 14.66
C ARG A 16 -30.96 18.58 13.86
N LYS A 17 -31.80 17.65 13.37
CA LYS A 17 -31.34 16.50 12.56
C LYS A 17 -30.73 17.00 11.24
N PHE A 18 -31.37 17.96 10.59
CA PHE A 18 -30.88 18.57 9.35
C PHE A 18 -29.55 19.32 9.57
N ALA A 19 -29.41 20.07 10.66
CA ALA A 19 -28.18 20.74 11.02
C ALA A 19 -27.03 19.75 11.29
N SER A 20 -27.31 18.61 11.95
CA SER A 20 -26.29 17.58 12.18
C SER A 20 -25.81 16.89 10.90
N LEU A 21 -26.65 16.87 9.85
CA LEU A 21 -26.29 16.28 8.55
C LEU A 21 -25.43 17.23 7.69
N PHE A 22 -25.65 18.56 7.75
CA PHE A 22 -25.03 19.51 6.82
C PHE A 22 -24.03 20.49 7.45
N LYS A 23 -23.98 20.63 8.79
CA LYS A 23 -23.07 21.57 9.47
C LYS A 23 -21.97 20.90 10.31
N GLY A 24 -21.97 19.58 10.43
CA GLY A 24 -20.94 18.86 11.15
C GLY A 24 -19.64 18.77 10.34
N ASP A 25 -18.50 19.04 10.99
CA ASP A 25 -17.16 18.77 10.44
C ASP A 25 -16.93 17.26 10.18
N ARG A 26 -17.73 16.40 10.83
CA ARG A 26 -17.67 14.95 10.72
C ARG A 26 -19.06 14.36 10.49
N PHE A 27 -19.16 13.55 9.45
CA PHE A 27 -20.32 12.70 9.21
C PHE A 27 -20.10 11.32 9.84
N VAL A 28 -21.04 10.86 10.66
CA VAL A 28 -20.97 9.56 11.35
C VAL A 28 -22.19 8.74 10.99
N PHE A 29 -21.97 7.50 10.54
CA PHE A 29 -23.03 6.54 10.26
C PHE A 29 -23.08 5.50 11.37
N GLU A 30 -24.23 5.35 12.02
CA GLU A 30 -24.46 4.30 13.02
C GLU A 30 -24.90 2.97 12.39
N LYS A 31 -25.11 2.96 11.07
CA LYS A 31 -25.62 1.82 10.30
C LYS A 31 -24.67 1.43 9.18
N LEU A 32 -24.89 0.25 8.63
CA LEU A 32 -24.21 -0.22 7.42
C LEU A 32 -24.48 0.74 6.26
N ILE A 33 -23.41 1.05 5.52
CA ILE A 33 -23.47 1.83 4.29
C ILE A 33 -23.43 0.84 3.13
N GLN A 34 -24.42 0.93 2.24
CA GLN A 34 -24.44 0.18 0.98
C GLN A 34 -24.37 1.17 -0.18
N ILE A 35 -23.45 0.90 -1.10
CA ILE A 35 -23.31 1.64 -2.35
C ILE A 35 -23.88 0.76 -3.47
N MET A 36 -24.83 1.31 -4.23
CA MET A 36 -25.48 0.60 -5.33
C MET A 36 -24.58 0.54 -6.58
N ASP A 37 -24.93 -0.33 -7.52
CA ASP A 37 -24.15 -0.55 -8.74
C ASP A 37 -23.96 0.73 -9.58
N GLY A 38 -22.79 0.83 -10.22
CA GLY A 38 -22.43 1.96 -11.07
C GLY A 38 -22.25 3.28 -10.30
N ARG A 39 -21.90 3.22 -9.01
CA ARG A 39 -21.57 4.38 -8.19
C ARG A 39 -20.10 4.34 -7.78
N ASN A 40 -19.47 5.51 -7.78
CA ASN A 40 -18.06 5.69 -7.44
C ASN A 40 -17.93 6.51 -6.15
N ILE A 41 -16.85 6.29 -5.40
CA ILE A 41 -16.40 7.20 -4.33
C ILE A 41 -15.38 8.16 -4.96
N GLN A 42 -15.85 9.33 -5.37
CA GLN A 42 -14.99 10.34 -6.00
C GLN A 42 -14.34 11.24 -4.95
N LEU A 43 -13.03 11.43 -5.07
CA LEU A 43 -12.20 12.23 -4.16
C LEU A 43 -11.55 13.40 -4.91
N GLY A 44 -11.07 14.41 -4.17
CA GLY A 44 -10.32 15.53 -4.75
C GLY A 44 -8.91 15.14 -5.22
N LEU A 45 -8.39 15.85 -6.23
CA LEU A 45 -7.12 15.51 -6.88
C LEU A 45 -5.86 16.18 -6.28
N GLY A 46 -6.01 17.13 -5.36
CA GLY A 46 -4.91 17.97 -4.88
C GLY A 46 -4.05 17.32 -3.80
N THR A 47 -4.48 17.45 -2.54
CA THR A 47 -3.73 17.06 -1.34
C THR A 47 -3.78 15.57 -0.99
N GLY A 48 -4.54 14.79 -1.78
CA GLY A 48 -4.85 13.40 -1.46
C GLY A 48 -5.89 13.26 -0.36
N THR A 49 -6.51 12.08 -0.28
CA THR A 49 -7.47 11.73 0.77
C THR A 49 -6.96 10.49 1.49
N LYS A 50 -6.95 10.52 2.83
CA LYS A 50 -6.60 9.36 3.66
C LYS A 50 -7.86 8.64 4.10
N ILE A 51 -7.86 7.32 3.99
CA ILE A 51 -8.89 6.44 4.53
C ILE A 51 -8.23 5.63 5.65
N GLY A 52 -8.85 5.56 6.83
CA GLY A 52 -8.28 4.79 7.94
C GLY A 52 -7.17 5.53 8.72
N THR A 53 -7.41 6.75 9.21
CA THR A 53 -6.35 7.60 9.79
C THR A 53 -5.91 7.20 11.21
N ALA A 54 -6.73 6.44 11.93
CA ALA A 54 -6.35 5.94 13.25
C ALA A 54 -5.71 4.56 13.13
N THR A 55 -4.67 4.31 13.92
CA THR A 55 -3.84 3.09 13.88
C THR A 55 -4.59 1.79 14.14
N ASN A 56 -5.83 1.84 14.64
CA ASN A 56 -6.66 0.66 14.91
C ASN A 56 -7.91 0.58 14.02
N GLN A 57 -8.07 1.50 13.06
CA GLN A 57 -9.14 1.40 12.07
C GLN A 57 -8.85 0.24 11.13
N LYS A 58 -9.84 -0.64 10.95
CA LYS A 58 -9.73 -1.81 10.09
C LYS A 58 -10.41 -1.56 8.75
N LEU A 59 -9.72 -1.89 7.67
CA LEU A 59 -10.24 -1.85 6.32
C LEU A 59 -10.29 -3.28 5.77
N GLY A 60 -11.44 -3.67 5.23
CA GLY A 60 -11.65 -4.97 4.62
C GLY A 60 -11.99 -4.81 3.14
N PHE A 61 -11.39 -5.65 2.30
CA PHE A 61 -11.65 -5.72 0.87
C PHE A 61 -11.88 -7.17 0.46
N PHE A 62 -12.67 -7.41 -0.61
CA PHE A 62 -12.86 -8.72 -1.24
C PHE A 62 -13.33 -9.85 -0.30
N ASN A 63 -14.19 -9.52 0.68
CA ASN A 63 -14.70 -10.49 1.67
C ASN A 63 -13.59 -11.14 2.54
N VAL A 64 -12.42 -10.50 2.64
CA VAL A 64 -11.34 -10.92 3.54
C VAL A 64 -11.52 -10.26 4.92
N MET A 65 -11.03 -10.92 5.97
CA MET A 65 -11.03 -10.36 7.33
C MET A 65 -10.40 -8.94 7.31
N PRO A 66 -11.09 -7.92 7.86
CA PRO A 66 -10.56 -6.57 7.90
C PRO A 66 -9.23 -6.50 8.63
N VAL A 67 -8.23 -5.88 7.99
CA VAL A 67 -6.89 -5.73 8.53
C VAL A 67 -6.76 -4.31 9.09
N VAL A 68 -6.13 -4.18 10.25
CA VAL A 68 -5.71 -2.88 10.80
C VAL A 68 -4.76 -2.23 9.79
N GLN A 69 -4.83 -0.91 9.60
CA GLN A 69 -4.01 -0.13 8.66
C GLN A 69 -2.76 -0.88 8.18
N GLN A 70 -2.73 -1.21 6.87
CA GLN A 70 -1.61 -1.95 6.30
C GLN A 70 -0.31 -1.21 6.60
N ALA A 71 0.65 -1.94 7.17
CA ALA A 71 2.00 -1.42 7.30
C ALA A 71 2.55 -1.11 5.89
N ASP A 72 3.50 -0.20 5.82
CA ASP A 72 4.18 0.11 4.56
C ASP A 72 4.63 -1.20 3.89
N ILE A 73 4.28 -1.38 2.62
CA ILE A 73 4.69 -2.55 1.86
C ILE A 73 6.18 -2.37 1.55
N VAL A 74 7.03 -2.89 2.44
CA VAL A 74 8.50 -2.79 2.28
C VAL A 74 9.00 -3.65 1.11
N ALA A 75 8.24 -4.66 0.66
CA ALA A 75 8.53 -5.41 -0.56
C ALA A 75 7.25 -6.02 -1.16
N LEU A 76 6.99 -5.77 -2.44
CA LEU A 76 6.03 -6.53 -3.23
C LEU A 76 6.65 -7.90 -3.53
N THR A 77 6.03 -8.98 -3.05
CA THR A 77 6.39 -10.35 -3.46
C THR A 77 5.40 -10.77 -4.56
N ASP A 78 5.90 -11.04 -5.77
CA ASP A 78 5.09 -11.59 -6.86
C ASP A 78 4.71 -13.04 -6.52
N SER A 79 3.39 -13.31 -6.45
CA SER A 79 2.87 -14.64 -6.14
C SER A 79 2.69 -15.55 -7.36
N LEU A 80 3.05 -15.13 -8.58
CA LEU A 80 2.81 -15.93 -9.79
C LEU A 80 3.93 -16.87 -10.23
N ALA A 81 5.13 -16.83 -9.64
CA ALA A 81 6.16 -17.82 -9.98
C ALA A 81 7.27 -17.91 -8.93
N GLY A 82 6.95 -18.28 -7.68
CA GLY A 82 7.97 -18.72 -6.71
C GLY A 82 9.18 -17.79 -6.52
N GLY A 83 9.03 -16.50 -6.84
CA GLY A 83 10.09 -15.50 -6.74
C GLY A 83 10.21 -15.08 -5.29
N SER A 84 11.40 -15.24 -4.73
CA SER A 84 11.70 -14.65 -3.43
C SER A 84 11.66 -13.12 -3.57
N ALA A 85 11.29 -12.41 -2.49
CA ALA A 85 11.41 -10.96 -2.42
C ALA A 85 12.84 -10.53 -2.82
N GLY A 86 12.99 -10.01 -4.04
CA GLY A 86 14.29 -9.80 -4.67
C GLY A 86 14.25 -9.79 -6.20
N ASP A 87 13.28 -10.45 -6.83
CA ASP A 87 13.23 -10.59 -8.30
C ASP A 87 12.74 -9.32 -9.05
N ILE A 88 12.46 -8.21 -8.35
CA ILE A 88 12.18 -6.90 -8.97
C ILE A 88 13.15 -5.82 -8.45
N ILE A 89 14.43 -6.16 -8.26
CA ILE A 89 15.50 -5.17 -8.12
C ILE A 89 16.73 -5.61 -8.90
N GLU A 90 16.65 -5.59 -10.23
CA GLU A 90 17.83 -5.52 -11.10
C GLU A 90 17.98 -4.14 -11.78
N THR A 91 17.22 -3.13 -11.36
CA THR A 91 17.25 -1.83 -12.10
C THR A 91 17.27 -0.56 -11.25
N ALA A 92 17.09 -0.61 -9.92
CA ALA A 92 16.90 0.64 -9.18
C ALA A 92 18.13 1.21 -8.44
N ILE A 93 19.09 0.41 -7.93
CA ILE A 93 20.32 0.95 -7.30
C ILE A 93 21.48 -0.02 -7.50
N ALA A 94 22.61 0.48 -8.05
CA ALA A 94 23.89 -0.19 -8.31
C ALA A 94 23.93 -1.19 -9.47
N GLY A 95 24.10 -0.65 -10.69
CA GLY A 95 24.71 -1.43 -11.77
C GLY A 95 26.11 -1.86 -11.36
N ASN A 96 26.25 -3.08 -10.83
CA ASN A 96 27.51 -3.81 -10.82
C ASN A 96 27.38 -5.30 -10.46
N ASP A 97 26.29 -5.87 -9.95
CA ASP A 97 26.43 -7.21 -9.33
C ASP A 97 26.67 -8.36 -10.32
N VAL A 98 26.04 -8.33 -11.49
CA VAL A 98 26.29 -9.33 -12.56
C VAL A 98 27.61 -9.06 -13.28
N LEU A 99 27.94 -7.79 -13.53
CA LEU A 99 29.21 -7.39 -14.14
C LEU A 99 30.39 -7.68 -13.21
N ASP A 100 30.32 -7.31 -11.94
CA ASP A 100 31.29 -7.58 -10.88
C ASP A 100 31.46 -9.08 -10.63
N SER A 101 30.37 -9.86 -10.66
CA SER A 101 30.45 -11.33 -10.59
C SER A 101 31.20 -11.91 -11.79
N ASN A 102 30.93 -11.42 -13.00
CA ASN A 102 31.65 -11.86 -14.20
C ASN A 102 33.14 -11.43 -14.15
N PHE A 103 33.45 -10.20 -13.75
CA PHE A 103 34.83 -9.74 -13.60
C PHE A 103 35.59 -10.48 -12.49
N LYS A 104 34.97 -10.75 -11.34
CA LYS A 104 35.55 -11.59 -10.26
C LYS A 104 35.86 -13.00 -10.76
N ARG A 105 34.94 -13.61 -11.53
CA ARG A 105 35.14 -14.95 -12.12
C ARG A 105 36.28 -14.96 -13.14
N ILE A 106 36.39 -13.93 -13.98
CA ILE A 106 37.49 -13.79 -14.94
C ILE A 106 38.82 -13.62 -14.20
N LEU A 107 38.89 -12.76 -13.19
CA LEU A 107 40.09 -12.55 -12.38
C LEU A 107 40.56 -13.85 -11.70
N GLY A 108 39.62 -14.63 -11.15
CA GLY A 108 39.89 -15.96 -10.59
C GLY A 108 40.46 -16.94 -11.61
N ARG A 109 39.87 -17.01 -12.81
CA ARG A 109 40.35 -17.87 -13.91
C ARG A 109 41.76 -17.48 -14.39
N ILE A 110 42.05 -16.18 -14.49
CA ILE A 110 43.37 -15.68 -14.87
C ILE A 110 44.43 -16.07 -13.82
N ASN A 111 44.10 -15.98 -12.53
CA ASN A 111 45.02 -16.39 -11.45
C ASN A 111 45.28 -17.91 -11.46
N LEU A 112 44.26 -18.72 -11.75
CA LEU A 112 44.43 -20.17 -11.93
C LEU A 112 45.32 -20.48 -13.13
N LEU A 113 45.10 -19.82 -14.26
CA LEU A 113 45.91 -20.00 -15.46
C LEU A 113 47.38 -19.63 -15.19
N ARG A 114 47.64 -18.51 -14.49
CA ARG A 114 48.99 -18.14 -14.04
C ARG A 114 49.63 -19.21 -13.17
N THR A 115 48.87 -19.79 -12.25
CA THR A 115 49.37 -20.82 -11.34
C THR A 115 49.74 -22.09 -12.10
N VAL A 116 48.88 -22.54 -13.02
CA VAL A 116 49.16 -23.70 -13.89
C VAL A 116 50.39 -23.46 -14.76
N LEU A 117 50.49 -22.29 -15.38
CA LEU A 117 51.62 -21.94 -16.23
C LEU A 117 52.93 -21.73 -15.45
N ARG A 118 52.87 -21.38 -14.16
CA ARG A 118 54.06 -21.41 -13.29
C ARG A 118 54.48 -22.85 -12.96
N ASN A 119 53.52 -23.69 -12.60
CA ASN A 119 53.79 -25.09 -12.24
C ASN A 119 54.32 -25.92 -13.43
N LEU A 120 53.91 -25.56 -14.65
CA LEU A 120 54.39 -26.21 -15.88
C LEU A 120 55.75 -25.67 -16.36
N GLY A 121 56.25 -24.57 -15.77
CA GLY A 121 57.49 -23.91 -16.18
C GLY A 121 57.44 -22.84 -17.30
N PRO A 122 56.37 -22.62 -18.11
CA PRO A 122 56.38 -21.56 -19.13
C PRO A 122 56.25 -20.13 -18.58
N MET A 123 55.85 -19.95 -17.32
CA MET A 123 55.83 -18.66 -16.64
C MET A 123 56.72 -18.71 -15.39
N ALA A 124 58.00 -18.39 -15.54
CA ALA A 124 58.92 -18.15 -14.42
C ALA A 124 58.59 -16.81 -13.74
#